data_AF-A0A674B9D9-F1
#
_entry.id   AF-A0A674B9D9-F1
#
_cell.length_a   1.000
_cell.length_b   1.000
_cell.length_c   1.000
_cell.angle_alpha   90.00
_cell.angle_beta   90.00
_cell.angle_gamma   90.00
#
_symmetry.space_group_name_H-M   'P 1'
#
loop_
_entity.id
_entity.type
_entity.pdbx_description
1 polymer ?
#
loop_
_entity_poly.entity_id
_entity_poly.type
_entity_poly.pdbx_seq_one_letter_code
_entity_poly.pdbx_strand_id
1 'polypeptide(L)'
;MESNQKSGDGLTGTQKEVSLRALIQRTGYQLLQENGQRRYGGPPPGWEGPPPERGSEIFVGKLPRDLFEDELVPLCEKFGKIYEVRMMMDFNGNNRGYAFVTFTTKNEAKTAMKQLNNYEIRNGRLLGVCASVDNCRLFVGGIPKSKKREEILMEMKKVTDGVLEVIVYPSAADKTKNRGFAFVEYDSHRAAAMARRKLLPGRIQLWGHAIAVDWAEPEVEVDEDTMATVKILYVRNLMLATTEETIEKEFNSIKPGAVERVKKIRDYAFVHFTQREDAISAMDAVNGKLVEKGRDDHRHLAVRLATFFPSLMSEENLRSHRIRFITSSKHRCVDSIVAFQEGLLNLWKVTEVGPSHEINDELMRFFDQCKKFVDDVENNKTALKEVHLFKASAEMKIVQMKMADQLQVPYNHITPDLVEAAFFLCSYEFAIKSLNSPWCNLFHETDAQVLEYKNDLKQYWKRGYGHDINRKSSCTLFHDLFNRLDKVAHEIRFGHVSEAVTIQVGHAETLLPLLALMGFFRDETPLTADNFDLQHGRTFRTSRIVPYAANLVFVLYDCSEGLRLQFLLNETPLKFPDINHQAPLYSTVRETYRELLHGCNFEKECEPSRPNRNCEL
;
A
#
# COMPACT_ATOMS: atom_id res chain seq x y z
N MET A 1 49.56 -7.33 5.88
CA MET A 1 50.00 -6.32 4.89
C MET A 1 49.06 -5.15 5.00
N GLU A 2 49.56 -4.07 5.60
CA GLU A 2 48.79 -2.86 5.92
C GLU A 2 48.23 -2.20 4.65
N SER A 3 46.95 -1.90 4.67
CA SER A 3 46.25 -1.18 3.60
C SER A 3 46.52 0.32 3.71
N ASN A 4 47.32 0.86 2.79
CA ASN A 4 47.49 2.30 2.58
C ASN A 4 46.16 2.94 2.15
N GLN A 5 45.38 3.47 3.10
CA GLN A 5 44.35 4.47 2.83
C GLN A 5 45.00 5.85 2.77
N LYS A 6 45.26 6.34 1.56
CA LYS A 6 45.48 7.78 1.33
C LYS A 6 44.13 8.41 0.96
N SER A 7 43.46 9.00 1.93
CA SER A 7 42.38 9.98 1.74
C SER A 7 43.01 11.35 1.45
N GLY A 8 43.13 11.70 0.17
CA GLY A 8 43.48 13.06 -0.28
C GLY A 8 42.27 13.73 -0.94
N ASP A 9 42.32 15.05 -1.14
CA ASP A 9 41.24 15.84 -1.77
C ASP A 9 40.93 15.45 -3.24
N GLY A 10 41.66 14.49 -3.81
CA GLY A 10 41.47 13.98 -5.18
C GLY A 10 41.75 15.00 -6.29
N LEU A 11 42.19 16.21 -5.94
CA LEU A 11 42.36 17.35 -6.85
C LEU A 11 43.83 17.69 -7.07
N THR A 12 44.64 17.55 -6.01
CA THR A 12 46.04 17.97 -5.99
C THR A 12 46.87 17.19 -7.01
N GLY A 13 47.40 17.87 -8.04
CA GLY A 13 48.24 17.28 -9.08
C GLY A 13 47.48 16.74 -10.31
N THR A 14 46.19 17.04 -10.45
CA THR A 14 45.40 16.67 -11.64
C THR A 14 45.53 17.70 -12.78
N GLN A 15 45.45 17.27 -14.04
CA GLN A 15 45.63 18.15 -15.22
C GLN A 15 44.60 19.30 -15.31
N LYS A 16 43.48 19.20 -14.60
CA LYS A 16 42.37 20.18 -14.60
C LYS A 16 42.15 20.80 -13.22
N GLU A 17 43.15 20.76 -12.34
CA GLU A 17 43.01 21.20 -10.94
C GLU A 17 42.43 22.62 -10.81
N VAL A 18 42.89 23.58 -11.61
CA VAL A 18 42.40 24.96 -11.59
C VAL A 18 40.91 25.05 -11.95
N SER A 19 40.50 24.40 -13.04
CA SER A 19 39.11 24.40 -13.51
C SER A 19 38.16 23.69 -12.55
N LEU A 20 38.59 22.57 -11.97
CA LEU A 20 37.80 21.82 -10.99
C LEU A 20 37.65 22.59 -9.67
N ARG A 21 38.70 23.28 -9.20
CA ARG A 21 38.61 24.19 -8.04
C ARG A 21 37.65 25.35 -8.31
N ALA A 22 37.69 25.93 -9.51
CA ALA A 22 36.77 26.99 -9.91
C ALA A 22 35.30 26.50 -9.94
N LEU A 23 35.06 25.28 -10.43
CA LEU A 23 33.74 24.65 -10.41
C LEU A 23 33.21 24.51 -8.96
N ILE A 24 34.02 23.93 -8.06
CA ILE A 24 33.67 23.72 -6.64
C ILE A 24 33.36 25.06 -5.96
N GLN A 25 34.16 26.09 -6.20
CA GLN A 25 33.94 27.41 -5.62
C GLN A 25 32.66 28.07 -6.16
N ARG A 26 32.36 27.90 -7.45
CA ARG A 26 31.15 28.44 -8.09
C ARG A 26 29.88 27.79 -7.56
N THR A 27 29.90 26.46 -7.37
CA THR A 27 28.68 25.69 -7.08
C THR A 27 28.49 25.36 -5.61
N GLY A 28 29.57 25.40 -4.81
CA GLY A 28 29.58 25.01 -3.40
C GLY A 28 29.58 23.49 -3.16
N TYR A 29 29.67 22.68 -4.21
CA TYR A 29 29.70 21.21 -4.11
C TYR A 29 31.09 20.70 -3.77
N GLN A 30 31.17 19.60 -3.02
CA GLN A 30 32.44 18.95 -2.72
C GLN A 30 32.84 17.96 -3.83
N LEU A 31 34.15 17.72 -3.97
CA LEU A 31 34.68 16.68 -4.85
C LEU A 31 35.52 15.71 -4.01
N LEU A 32 35.16 14.42 -4.03
CA LEU A 32 35.81 13.38 -3.24
C LEU A 32 36.20 12.20 -4.13
N GLN A 33 37.44 11.70 -4.00
CA GLN A 33 37.89 10.53 -4.76
C GLN A 33 38.09 9.32 -3.84
N GLU A 34 37.34 8.25 -4.10
CA GLU A 34 37.40 6.99 -3.34
C GLU A 34 37.39 5.78 -4.29
N ASN A 35 38.32 4.84 -4.09
CA ASN A 35 38.33 3.54 -4.81
C ASN A 35 38.22 3.63 -6.34
N GLY A 36 38.83 4.65 -6.96
CA GLY A 36 38.79 4.86 -8.42
C GLY A 36 37.50 5.50 -8.94
N GLN A 37 36.71 6.11 -8.06
CA GLN A 37 35.55 6.91 -8.41
C GLN A 37 35.72 8.31 -7.83
N ARG A 38 35.49 9.34 -8.65
CA ARG A 38 35.47 10.74 -8.23
C ARG A 38 34.02 11.23 -8.18
N ARG A 39 33.60 11.69 -7.01
CA ARG A 39 32.23 12.06 -6.67
C ARG A 39 32.16 13.57 -6.52
N TYR A 40 31.44 14.23 -7.43
CA TYR A 40 31.05 15.63 -7.31
C TYR A 40 29.68 15.68 -6.66
N GLY A 41 29.60 16.27 -5.48
CA GLY A 41 28.35 16.40 -4.74
C GLY A 41 28.01 15.25 -3.82
N GLY A 42 26.74 14.87 -3.88
CA GLY A 42 26.01 14.19 -2.81
C GLY A 42 24.66 14.90 -2.73
N PRO A 43 24.32 15.60 -1.66
CA PRO A 43 23.25 16.59 -1.69
C PRO A 43 23.74 17.95 -2.23
N PRO A 44 22.89 18.71 -2.94
CA PRO A 44 23.14 20.13 -3.19
C PRO A 44 23.42 20.92 -1.91
N PRO A 45 24.22 22.01 -1.94
CA PRO A 45 24.40 22.88 -0.79
C PRO A 45 23.05 23.39 -0.26
N GLY A 46 22.81 23.18 1.04
CA GLY A 46 21.54 23.55 1.70
C GLY A 46 20.36 22.61 1.43
N TRP A 47 20.59 21.40 0.90
CA TRP A 47 19.52 20.42 0.68
C TRP A 47 19.09 19.75 1.99
N GLU A 48 17.82 19.95 2.36
CA GLU A 48 17.17 19.31 3.51
C GLU A 48 16.19 18.18 3.10
N GLY A 49 16.03 17.95 1.79
CA GLY A 49 15.15 16.92 1.25
C GLY A 49 15.72 15.50 1.33
N PRO A 50 14.91 14.47 1.09
CA PRO A 50 15.42 13.10 0.94
C PRO A 50 16.33 12.97 -0.30
N PRO A 51 17.13 11.90 -0.40
CA PRO A 51 17.82 11.55 -1.64
C PRO A 51 16.84 11.41 -2.83
N PRO A 52 17.26 11.70 -4.07
CA PRO A 52 16.42 11.59 -5.25
C PRO A 52 15.85 10.18 -5.42
N GLU A 53 14.63 10.11 -5.93
CA GLU A 53 13.94 8.86 -6.20
C GLU A 53 14.63 8.03 -7.31
N ARG A 54 14.40 6.71 -7.30
CA ARG A 54 14.89 5.81 -8.35
C ARG A 54 14.44 6.28 -9.74
N GLY A 55 15.34 6.20 -10.71
CA GLY A 55 15.14 6.71 -12.08
C GLY A 55 15.60 8.16 -12.28
N SER A 56 16.13 8.83 -11.25
CA SER A 56 16.73 10.17 -11.36
C SER A 56 18.20 10.16 -11.80
N GLU A 57 18.81 8.99 -12.01
CA GLU A 57 20.21 8.83 -12.45
C GLU A 57 20.30 8.40 -13.93
N ILE A 58 21.25 9.01 -14.65
CA ILE A 58 21.60 8.67 -16.04
C ILE A 58 23.02 8.14 -16.13
N PHE A 59 23.25 7.20 -17.04
CA PHE A 59 24.58 6.78 -17.46
C PHE A 59 25.03 7.63 -18.66
N VAL A 60 26.23 8.20 -18.58
CA VAL A 60 26.86 8.97 -19.65
C VAL A 60 28.14 8.26 -20.07
N GLY A 61 28.12 7.62 -21.23
CA GLY A 61 29.24 6.89 -21.80
C GLY A 61 29.83 7.55 -23.04
N LYS A 62 30.89 6.93 -23.58
CA LYS A 62 31.70 7.44 -24.70
C LYS A 62 32.33 8.81 -24.39
N LEU A 63 32.60 9.09 -23.12
CA LEU A 63 33.30 10.31 -22.71
C LEU A 63 34.73 10.30 -23.29
N PRO A 64 35.18 11.41 -23.90
CA PRO A 64 36.60 11.63 -24.19
C PRO A 64 37.43 11.49 -22.92
N ARG A 65 38.63 10.89 -23.01
CA ARG A 65 39.48 10.57 -21.84
C ARG A 65 40.00 11.79 -21.08
N ASP A 66 39.95 12.95 -21.71
CA ASP A 66 40.35 14.28 -21.23
C ASP A 66 39.17 15.13 -20.73
N LEU A 67 37.93 14.62 -20.83
CA LEU A 67 36.73 15.30 -20.35
C LEU A 67 36.46 14.98 -18.88
N PHE A 68 36.33 16.01 -18.05
CA PHE A 68 36.10 15.85 -16.61
C PHE A 68 34.87 16.65 -16.15
N GLU A 69 34.64 16.67 -14.84
CA GLU A 69 33.48 17.29 -14.20
C GLU A 69 33.39 18.80 -14.50
N ASP A 70 34.52 19.49 -14.74
CA ASP A 70 34.55 20.90 -15.14
C ASP A 70 33.76 21.18 -16.42
N GLU A 71 33.63 20.18 -17.30
CA GLU A 71 32.89 20.29 -18.55
C GLU A 71 31.56 19.52 -18.52
N LEU A 72 31.53 18.35 -17.87
CA LEU A 72 30.33 17.52 -17.80
C LEU A 72 29.24 18.16 -16.91
N VAL A 73 29.62 18.74 -15.77
CA VAL A 73 28.66 19.36 -14.83
C VAL A 73 27.93 20.53 -15.49
N PRO A 74 28.61 21.53 -16.09
CA PRO A 74 27.90 22.64 -16.78
C PRO A 74 27.02 22.20 -17.94
N LEU A 75 27.35 21.08 -18.61
CA LEU A 75 26.51 20.52 -19.65
C LEU A 75 25.22 19.94 -19.06
N CYS A 76 25.32 19.13 -18.01
CA CYS A 76 24.19 18.49 -17.36
C CYS A 76 23.30 19.47 -16.58
N GLU A 77 23.86 20.53 -15.99
CA GLU A 77 23.12 21.58 -15.25
C GLU A 77 22.05 22.27 -16.11
N LYS A 78 22.15 22.22 -17.46
CA LYS A 78 21.15 22.79 -18.38
C LYS A 78 19.79 22.09 -18.33
N PHE A 79 19.74 20.85 -17.82
CA PHE A 79 18.53 20.01 -17.85
C PHE A 79 17.90 19.83 -16.47
N GLY A 80 18.57 20.27 -15.41
CA GLY A 80 18.07 20.15 -14.05
C GLY A 80 19.15 20.33 -12.99
N LYS A 81 18.73 20.39 -11.74
CA LYS A 81 19.65 20.48 -10.61
C LYS A 81 20.33 19.13 -10.39
N ILE A 82 21.66 19.13 -10.43
CA ILE A 82 22.47 17.92 -10.20
C ILE A 82 22.50 17.64 -8.70
N TYR A 83 22.13 16.43 -8.31
CA TYR A 83 22.36 15.92 -6.97
C TYR A 83 23.82 15.44 -6.86
N GLU A 84 24.23 14.55 -7.75
CA GLU A 84 25.56 13.94 -7.71
C GLU A 84 26.10 13.62 -9.11
N VAL A 85 27.41 13.75 -9.34
CA VAL A 85 28.12 13.14 -10.47
C VAL A 85 29.18 12.17 -9.96
N ARG A 86 29.17 10.95 -10.51
CA ARG A 86 30.13 9.88 -10.21
C ARG A 86 30.94 9.57 -11.45
N MET A 87 32.13 10.14 -11.56
CA MET A 87 33.06 9.88 -12.66
C MET A 87 33.98 8.73 -12.31
N MET A 88 34.07 7.73 -13.20
CA MET A 88 34.94 6.58 -12.98
C MET A 88 36.35 6.90 -13.48
N MET A 89 37.34 6.74 -12.62
CA MET A 89 38.73 7.14 -12.85
C MET A 89 39.65 5.92 -12.95
N ASP A 90 40.63 5.96 -13.85
CA ASP A 90 41.71 4.98 -13.88
C ASP A 90 42.85 5.35 -12.93
N PHE A 91 43.82 4.45 -12.78
CA PHE A 91 44.98 4.68 -11.90
C PHE A 91 45.94 5.76 -12.43
N ASN A 92 45.81 6.15 -13.69
CA ASN A 92 46.62 7.18 -14.34
C ASN A 92 46.00 8.58 -14.22
N GLY A 93 44.83 8.70 -13.57
CA GLY A 93 44.13 9.97 -13.37
C GLY A 93 43.25 10.41 -14.53
N ASN A 94 43.05 9.57 -15.56
CA ASN A 94 42.10 9.84 -16.64
C ASN A 94 40.72 9.25 -16.28
N ASN A 95 39.66 9.75 -16.93
CA ASN A 95 38.36 9.10 -16.81
C ASN A 95 38.34 7.75 -17.58
N ARG A 96 37.47 6.83 -17.17
CA ARG A 96 37.28 5.50 -17.78
C ARG A 96 36.35 5.51 -18.99
N GLY A 97 35.99 6.70 -19.51
CA GLY A 97 35.10 6.87 -20.65
C GLY A 97 33.61 6.90 -20.29
N TYR A 98 33.26 6.95 -19.00
CA TYR A 98 31.88 7.05 -18.54
C TYR A 98 31.74 7.66 -17.14
N ALA A 99 30.56 8.19 -16.87
CA ALA A 99 30.14 8.75 -15.58
C ALA A 99 28.65 8.46 -15.34
N PHE A 100 28.22 8.59 -14.09
CA PHE A 100 26.81 8.59 -13.70
C PHE A 100 26.42 9.97 -13.19
N VAL A 101 25.25 10.47 -13.59
CA VAL A 101 24.75 11.79 -13.19
C VAL A 101 23.37 11.60 -12.58
N THR A 102 23.23 11.92 -11.29
CA THR A 102 21.96 11.91 -10.56
C THR A 102 21.40 13.32 -10.49
N PHE A 103 20.17 13.50 -10.97
CA PHE A 103 19.40 14.75 -10.86
C PHE A 103 18.53 14.74 -9.60
N THR A 104 18.01 15.90 -9.21
CA THR A 104 17.09 16.00 -8.07
C THR A 104 15.73 15.38 -8.34
N THR A 105 15.31 15.27 -9.61
CA THR A 105 14.02 14.69 -10.01
C THR A 105 14.14 13.76 -11.22
N LYS A 106 13.20 12.81 -11.34
CA LYS A 106 13.12 11.87 -12.46
C LYS A 106 12.87 12.56 -13.81
N ASN A 107 12.11 13.65 -13.83
CA ASN A 107 11.79 14.39 -15.06
C ASN A 107 13.02 15.12 -15.65
N GLU A 108 13.88 15.67 -14.79
CA GLU A 108 15.15 16.26 -15.20
C GLU A 108 16.06 15.20 -15.85
N ALA A 109 16.19 14.03 -15.22
CA ALA A 109 16.95 12.91 -15.75
C ALA A 109 16.42 12.44 -17.12
N LYS A 110 15.09 12.28 -17.27
CA LYS A 110 14.45 11.93 -18.55
C LYS A 110 14.75 12.95 -19.65
N THR A 111 14.69 14.25 -19.32
CA THR A 111 14.97 15.33 -20.27
C THR A 111 16.43 15.32 -20.70
N ALA A 112 17.35 15.15 -19.74
CA ALA A 112 18.77 15.01 -20.01
C ALA A 112 19.07 13.81 -20.91
N MET A 113 18.46 12.65 -20.68
CA MET A 113 18.63 11.47 -21.55
C MET A 113 18.22 11.74 -22.99
N LYS A 114 17.04 12.35 -23.20
CA LYS A 114 16.52 12.63 -24.55
C LYS A 114 17.41 13.60 -25.33
N GLN A 115 18.02 14.58 -24.65
CA GLN A 115 18.80 15.64 -25.31
C GLN A 115 20.31 15.37 -25.37
N LEU A 116 20.88 14.64 -24.40
CA LEU A 116 22.32 14.36 -24.35
C LEU A 116 22.72 13.09 -25.10
N ASN A 117 21.79 12.17 -25.33
CA ASN A 117 22.11 11.00 -26.14
C ASN A 117 22.38 11.42 -27.59
N ASN A 118 23.54 11.02 -28.13
CA ASN A 118 24.09 11.49 -29.40
C ASN A 118 24.48 12.98 -29.44
N TYR A 119 24.65 13.64 -28.29
CA TYR A 119 25.19 15.00 -28.25
C TYR A 119 26.68 15.01 -28.63
N GLU A 120 27.06 15.88 -29.56
CA GLU A 120 28.44 16.03 -30.00
C GLU A 120 29.23 16.91 -29.03
N ILE A 121 30.03 16.28 -28.16
CA ILE A 121 30.79 16.97 -27.11
C ILE A 121 32.16 17.49 -27.58
N ARG A 122 32.68 16.86 -28.64
CA ARG A 122 33.88 17.22 -29.39
C ARG A 122 33.64 16.82 -30.85
N ASN A 123 34.38 17.43 -31.78
CA ASN A 123 34.28 17.11 -33.21
C ASN A 123 34.38 15.58 -33.45
N GLY A 124 33.30 14.98 -33.98
CA GLY A 124 33.17 13.56 -34.26
C GLY A 124 33.01 12.65 -33.02
N ARG A 125 32.78 13.20 -31.83
CA ARG A 125 32.61 12.44 -30.56
C ARG A 125 31.22 12.68 -29.98
N LEU A 126 30.37 11.67 -30.12
CA LEU A 126 29.00 11.68 -29.61
C LEU A 126 28.93 10.98 -28.25
N LEU A 127 28.21 11.58 -27.31
CA LEU A 127 27.88 10.96 -26.03
C LEU A 127 26.87 9.84 -26.23
N GLY A 128 27.03 8.74 -25.49
CA GLY A 128 26.00 7.73 -25.35
C GLY A 128 25.32 7.88 -24.00
N VAL A 129 24.04 8.25 -23.96
CA VAL A 129 23.31 8.48 -22.71
C VAL A 129 22.10 7.57 -22.63
N CYS A 130 21.97 6.87 -21.52
CA CYS A 130 20.82 5.99 -21.25
C CYS A 130 20.44 6.04 -19.77
N ALA A 131 19.30 5.45 -19.44
CA ALA A 131 18.86 5.33 -18.05
C ALA A 131 19.91 4.55 -17.25
N SER A 132 20.26 5.06 -16.07
CA SER A 132 21.14 4.30 -15.18
C SER A 132 20.38 3.08 -14.71
N VAL A 133 20.96 1.91 -14.94
CA VAL A 133 20.44 0.67 -14.40
C VAL A 133 20.93 0.56 -12.96
N ASP A 134 20.01 0.74 -12.03
CA ASP A 134 20.31 0.59 -10.61
C ASP A 134 20.46 -0.91 -10.29
N ASN A 135 21.67 -1.42 -10.49
CA ASN A 135 22.05 -2.81 -10.23
C ASN A 135 22.14 -3.04 -8.70
N CYS A 136 21.01 -2.92 -8.00
CA CYS A 136 20.86 -3.22 -6.58
C CYS A 136 20.31 -4.64 -6.34
N ARG A 137 19.95 -5.36 -7.41
CA ARG A 137 19.32 -6.67 -7.33
C ARG A 137 20.23 -7.75 -7.89
N LEU A 138 20.36 -8.84 -7.13
CA LEU A 138 21.07 -10.04 -7.56
C LEU A 138 20.09 -11.18 -7.83
N PHE A 139 20.33 -11.92 -8.91
CA PHE A 139 19.78 -13.25 -9.09
C PHE A 139 20.62 -14.25 -8.29
N VAL A 140 19.96 -15.09 -7.48
CA VAL A 140 20.57 -16.16 -6.71
C VAL A 140 19.89 -17.48 -7.06
N GLY A 141 20.54 -18.29 -7.88
CA GLY A 141 20.12 -19.63 -8.29
C GLY A 141 20.77 -20.75 -7.47
N GLY A 142 20.26 -21.97 -7.63
CA GLY A 142 20.71 -23.13 -6.85
C GLY A 142 20.10 -23.22 -5.46
N ILE A 143 19.01 -22.48 -5.22
CA ILE A 143 18.30 -22.49 -3.94
C ILE A 143 17.43 -23.75 -3.87
N PRO A 144 17.41 -24.49 -2.74
CA PRO A 144 16.52 -25.64 -2.59
C PRO A 144 15.05 -25.21 -2.74
N LYS A 145 14.29 -25.94 -3.57
CA LYS A 145 12.91 -25.60 -3.94
C LYS A 145 11.92 -25.55 -2.77
N SER A 146 12.26 -26.16 -1.63
CA SER A 146 11.46 -26.15 -0.41
C SER A 146 11.59 -24.86 0.41
N LYS A 147 12.60 -24.02 0.16
CA LYS A 147 12.88 -22.84 0.97
C LYS A 147 11.91 -21.70 0.70
N LYS A 148 11.39 -21.12 1.78
CA LYS A 148 10.50 -19.95 1.75
C LYS A 148 11.30 -18.65 1.71
N ARG A 149 10.61 -17.56 1.34
CA ARG A 149 11.16 -16.20 1.27
C ARG A 149 11.89 -15.81 2.55
N GLU A 150 11.30 -16.09 3.71
CA GLU A 150 11.82 -15.72 5.02
C GLU A 150 13.12 -16.47 5.35
N GLU A 151 13.18 -17.77 5.01
CA GLU A 151 14.39 -18.59 5.21
C GLU A 151 15.54 -18.10 4.31
N ILE A 152 15.23 -17.77 3.05
CA ILE A 152 16.24 -17.25 2.11
C ILE A 152 16.72 -15.88 2.57
N LEU A 153 15.82 -14.98 2.98
CA LEU A 153 16.17 -13.67 3.52
C LEU A 153 17.09 -13.78 4.73
N MET A 154 16.76 -14.66 5.68
CA MET A 154 17.59 -14.87 6.88
C MET A 154 18.97 -15.40 6.50
N GLU A 155 19.05 -16.35 5.58
CA GLU A 155 20.33 -16.91 5.16
C GLU A 155 21.19 -15.89 4.42
N MET A 156 20.61 -15.11 3.51
CA MET A 156 21.32 -14.04 2.80
C MET A 156 21.86 -12.99 3.78
N LYS A 157 21.07 -12.56 4.77
CA LYS A 157 21.50 -11.60 5.80
C LYS A 157 22.66 -12.11 6.68
N LYS A 158 22.87 -13.42 6.79
CA LYS A 158 24.04 -13.97 7.51
C LYS A 158 25.32 -13.85 6.68
N VAL A 159 25.21 -13.92 5.36
CA VAL A 159 26.36 -14.00 4.45
C VAL A 159 26.67 -12.68 3.77
N THR A 160 25.71 -11.77 3.63
CA THR A 160 25.89 -10.46 2.98
C THR A 160 25.24 -9.33 3.76
N ASP A 161 25.82 -8.14 3.64
CA ASP A 161 25.32 -6.92 4.27
C ASP A 161 24.40 -6.15 3.33
N GLY A 162 23.51 -5.33 3.90
CA GLY A 162 22.64 -4.43 3.13
C GLY A 162 21.47 -5.10 2.40
N VAL A 163 21.09 -6.34 2.77
CA VAL A 163 19.92 -7.02 2.19
C VAL A 163 18.62 -6.37 2.67
N LEU A 164 17.86 -5.79 1.74
CA LEU A 164 16.53 -5.21 2.00
C LEU A 164 15.44 -6.28 1.92
N GLU A 165 15.39 -6.99 0.79
CA GLU A 165 14.29 -7.88 0.46
C GLU A 165 14.76 -9.09 -0.34
N VAL A 166 14.02 -10.19 -0.22
CA VAL A 166 14.10 -11.34 -1.13
C VAL A 166 12.76 -11.52 -1.83
N ILE A 167 12.81 -11.66 -3.16
CA ILE A 167 11.67 -11.95 -4.02
C ILE A 167 11.78 -13.39 -4.48
N VAL A 168 10.75 -14.19 -4.22
CA VAL A 168 10.71 -15.61 -4.57
C VAL A 168 9.47 -15.86 -5.41
N TYR A 169 9.67 -16.42 -6.60
CA TYR A 169 8.55 -16.82 -7.43
C TYR A 169 8.14 -18.25 -7.09
N PRO A 170 6.85 -18.49 -6.77
CA PRO A 170 6.37 -19.84 -6.59
C PRO A 170 6.49 -20.61 -7.92
N SER A 171 6.82 -21.90 -7.80
CA SER A 171 6.82 -22.82 -8.92
C SER A 171 5.42 -22.85 -9.53
N ALA A 172 5.37 -22.91 -10.86
CA ALA A 172 4.11 -23.12 -11.53
C ALA A 172 3.54 -24.47 -11.03
N ALA A 173 4.22 -25.58 -11.26
CA ALA A 173 3.71 -26.91 -10.89
C ALA A 173 3.25 -27.05 -9.44
N ASP A 174 3.90 -26.38 -8.48
CA ASP A 174 3.62 -26.49 -7.05
C ASP A 174 3.83 -25.14 -6.36
N LYS A 175 2.74 -24.46 -5.99
CA LYS A 175 2.80 -23.13 -5.36
C LYS A 175 3.46 -23.13 -3.98
N THR A 176 3.63 -24.29 -3.35
CA THR A 176 4.32 -24.42 -2.07
C THR A 176 5.84 -24.38 -2.20
N LYS A 177 6.36 -24.53 -3.43
CA LYS A 177 7.79 -24.57 -3.74
C LYS A 177 8.22 -23.33 -4.49
N ASN A 178 9.48 -22.94 -4.35
CA ASN A 178 10.11 -21.93 -5.20
C ASN A 178 10.61 -22.53 -6.53
N ARG A 179 11.01 -21.66 -7.47
CA ARG A 179 11.52 -22.06 -8.80
C ARG A 179 12.99 -22.50 -8.82
N GLY A 180 13.65 -22.63 -7.68
CA GLY A 180 15.08 -22.96 -7.55
C GLY A 180 16.00 -21.73 -7.54
N PHE A 181 15.41 -20.54 -7.45
CA PHE A 181 16.13 -19.27 -7.42
C PHE A 181 15.31 -18.21 -6.67
N ALA A 182 15.98 -17.12 -6.32
CA ALA A 182 15.39 -15.93 -5.75
C ALA A 182 16.10 -14.69 -6.28
N PHE A 183 15.44 -13.53 -6.16
CA PHE A 183 16.08 -12.24 -6.35
C PHE A 183 16.30 -11.59 -4.99
N VAL A 184 17.48 -11.01 -4.80
CA VAL A 184 17.88 -10.37 -3.54
C VAL A 184 18.13 -8.90 -3.82
N GLU A 185 17.31 -8.06 -3.22
CA GLU A 185 17.41 -6.60 -3.30
C GLU A 185 18.30 -6.08 -2.18
N TYR A 186 19.26 -5.22 -2.53
CA TYR A 186 20.16 -4.56 -1.60
C TYR A 186 19.84 -3.07 -1.49
N ASP A 187 20.27 -2.47 -0.38
CA ASP A 187 20.09 -1.04 -0.09
C ASP A 187 20.86 -0.10 -1.03
N SER A 188 21.88 -0.63 -1.70
CA SER A 188 22.78 0.12 -2.53
C SER A 188 23.48 -0.77 -3.54
N HIS A 189 23.85 -0.18 -4.69
CA HIS A 189 24.65 -0.86 -5.70
C HIS A 189 25.96 -1.40 -5.13
N ARG A 190 26.57 -0.65 -4.18
CA ARG A 190 27.78 -1.07 -3.47
C ARG A 190 27.55 -2.36 -2.69
N ALA A 191 26.49 -2.42 -1.88
CA ALA A 191 26.15 -3.62 -1.12
C ALA A 191 25.90 -4.81 -2.06
N ALA A 192 25.15 -4.60 -3.15
CA ALA A 192 24.91 -5.63 -4.17
C ALA A 192 26.20 -6.11 -4.85
N ALA A 193 27.11 -5.20 -5.22
CA ALA A 193 28.38 -5.56 -5.86
C ALA A 193 29.31 -6.35 -4.92
N MET A 194 29.38 -5.94 -3.65
CA MET A 194 30.13 -6.64 -2.62
C MET A 194 29.55 -8.02 -2.34
N ALA A 195 28.22 -8.11 -2.24
CA ALA A 195 27.50 -9.35 -2.10
C ALA A 195 27.77 -10.31 -3.26
N ARG A 196 27.64 -9.84 -4.52
CA ARG A 196 27.93 -10.64 -5.72
C ARG A 196 29.35 -11.21 -5.68
N ARG A 197 30.34 -10.38 -5.34
CA ARG A 197 31.76 -10.81 -5.24
C ARG A 197 31.97 -11.86 -4.13
N LYS A 198 31.23 -11.76 -3.03
CA LYS A 198 31.30 -12.70 -1.90
C LYS A 198 30.61 -14.03 -2.22
N LEU A 199 29.52 -13.98 -2.98
CA LEU A 199 28.67 -15.12 -3.31
C LEU A 199 29.08 -15.84 -4.62
N LEU A 200 30.22 -15.51 -5.22
CA LEU A 200 30.70 -16.19 -6.43
C LEU A 200 30.82 -17.71 -6.20
N PRO A 201 30.51 -18.53 -7.22
CA PRO A 201 30.56 -19.99 -7.11
C PRO A 201 31.89 -20.50 -6.53
N GLY A 202 31.81 -21.40 -5.56
CA GLY A 202 32.98 -22.02 -4.92
C GLY A 202 33.50 -21.31 -3.66
N ARG A 203 32.99 -20.12 -3.30
CA ARG A 203 33.35 -19.44 -2.04
C ARG A 203 32.40 -19.71 -0.89
N ILE A 204 31.10 -19.83 -1.19
CA ILE A 204 30.03 -19.98 -0.21
C ILE A 204 29.03 -21.02 -0.73
N GLN A 205 28.52 -21.85 0.18
CA GLN A 205 27.37 -22.72 -0.07
C GLN A 205 26.22 -22.27 0.83
N LEU A 206 25.00 -22.25 0.29
CA LEU A 206 23.79 -22.00 1.08
C LEU A 206 23.07 -23.34 1.26
N TRP A 207 22.80 -23.72 2.51
CA TRP A 207 22.22 -25.03 2.85
C TRP A 207 22.98 -26.23 2.25
N GLY A 208 24.31 -26.14 2.15
CA GLY A 208 25.15 -27.18 1.52
C GLY A 208 24.99 -27.30 -0.01
N HIS A 209 24.29 -26.36 -0.64
CA HIS A 209 24.13 -26.29 -2.09
C HIS A 209 25.03 -25.19 -2.66
N ALA A 210 25.70 -25.48 -3.77
CA ALA A 210 26.40 -24.48 -4.55
C ALA A 210 25.37 -23.51 -5.15
N ILE A 211 25.61 -22.21 -4.98
CA ILE A 211 24.75 -21.16 -5.53
C ILE A 211 25.35 -20.57 -6.79
N ALA A 212 24.48 -20.12 -7.69
CA ALA A 212 24.84 -19.31 -8.83
C ALA A 212 24.38 -17.88 -8.57
N VAL A 213 25.27 -16.90 -8.67
CA VAL A 213 24.92 -15.49 -8.45
C VAL A 213 25.29 -14.67 -9.65
N ASP A 214 24.32 -13.91 -10.14
CA ASP A 214 24.54 -12.90 -11.17
C ASP A 214 23.74 -11.64 -10.88
N TRP A 215 24.00 -10.57 -11.64
CA TRP A 215 23.11 -9.42 -11.64
C TRP A 215 21.72 -9.87 -12.09
N ALA A 216 20.69 -9.43 -11.38
CA ALA A 216 19.35 -9.60 -11.88
C ALA A 216 19.18 -8.76 -13.14
N GLU A 217 18.46 -9.28 -14.13
CA GLU A 217 17.98 -8.43 -15.21
C GLU A 217 17.13 -7.32 -14.57
N PRO A 218 17.49 -6.04 -14.78
CA PRO A 218 16.71 -4.94 -14.25
C PRO A 218 15.29 -5.01 -14.83
N GLU A 219 14.30 -4.80 -13.97
CA GLU A 219 12.94 -4.60 -14.46
C GLU A 219 12.98 -3.36 -15.38
N VAL A 220 12.58 -3.56 -16.63
CA VAL A 220 12.47 -2.46 -17.58
C VAL A 220 11.40 -1.53 -17.03
N GLU A 221 11.81 -0.36 -16.54
CA GLU A 221 10.85 0.70 -16.23
C GLU A 221 10.20 1.11 -17.55
N VAL A 222 8.94 0.71 -17.72
CA VAL A 222 8.12 1.08 -18.87
C VAL A 222 7.68 2.52 -18.65
N ASP A 223 8.14 3.43 -19.49
CA ASP A 223 7.79 4.84 -19.39
C ASP A 223 6.30 5.07 -19.69
N GLU A 224 5.78 6.25 -19.31
CA GLU A 224 4.38 6.62 -19.50
C GLU A 224 3.96 6.61 -20.97
N ASP A 225 4.86 6.98 -21.90
CA ASP A 225 4.56 6.96 -23.34
C ASP A 225 4.36 5.50 -23.80
N THR A 226 5.19 4.58 -23.30
CA THR A 226 5.01 3.14 -23.58
C THR A 226 3.76 2.58 -22.91
N MET A 227 3.49 2.90 -21.63
CA MET A 227 2.26 2.48 -20.94
C MET A 227 1.00 3.05 -21.61
N ALA A 228 1.09 4.21 -22.27
CA ALA A 228 0.02 4.83 -23.05
C ALA A 228 -0.30 4.08 -24.35
N THR A 229 0.52 3.11 -24.78
CA THR A 229 0.26 2.28 -25.97
C THR A 229 -0.27 0.89 -25.63
N VAL A 230 -0.23 0.48 -24.36
CA VAL A 230 -0.61 -0.88 -23.94
C VAL A 230 -2.11 -1.11 -24.16
N LYS A 231 -2.42 -2.21 -24.86
CA LYS A 231 -3.78 -2.70 -25.14
C LYS A 231 -4.07 -4.07 -24.48
N ILE A 232 -3.18 -4.51 -23.58
CA ILE A 232 -3.22 -5.85 -23.00
C ILE A 232 -3.51 -5.71 -21.51
N LEU A 233 -4.56 -6.38 -21.04
CA LEU A 233 -4.85 -6.50 -19.62
C LEU A 233 -4.26 -7.79 -19.06
N TYR A 234 -3.62 -7.67 -17.89
CA TYR A 234 -3.20 -8.82 -17.09
C TYR A 234 -4.28 -9.14 -16.05
N VAL A 235 -4.90 -10.30 -16.19
CA VAL A 235 -5.98 -10.79 -15.32
C VAL A 235 -5.44 -11.91 -14.46
N ARG A 236 -5.53 -11.79 -13.14
CA ARG A 236 -5.01 -12.77 -12.17
C ARG A 236 -6.11 -13.38 -11.31
N ASN A 237 -5.75 -14.40 -10.53
CA ASN A 237 -6.64 -15.12 -9.60
C ASN A 237 -7.74 -15.90 -10.32
N LEU A 238 -7.46 -16.39 -11.52
CA LEU A 238 -8.38 -17.24 -12.27
C LEU A 238 -8.36 -18.66 -11.72
N MET A 239 -9.53 -19.30 -11.65
CA MET A 239 -9.58 -20.73 -11.34
C MET A 239 -8.88 -21.53 -12.44
N LEU A 240 -8.27 -22.66 -12.06
CA LEU A 240 -7.60 -23.53 -13.03
C LEU A 240 -8.57 -24.01 -14.13
N ALA A 241 -9.83 -24.24 -13.77
CA ALA A 241 -10.88 -24.66 -14.68
C ALA A 241 -11.42 -23.55 -15.61
N THR A 242 -11.18 -22.27 -15.33
CA THR A 242 -11.65 -21.17 -16.19
C THR A 242 -11.03 -21.31 -17.58
N THR A 243 -11.84 -21.30 -18.64
CA THR A 243 -11.37 -21.41 -20.03
C THR A 243 -11.07 -20.03 -20.64
N GLU A 244 -10.26 -19.99 -21.70
CA GLU A 244 -10.02 -18.76 -22.47
C GLU A 244 -11.33 -18.20 -23.05
N GLU A 245 -12.20 -19.08 -23.57
CA GLU A 245 -13.54 -18.73 -24.06
C GLU A 245 -14.40 -18.06 -23.00
N THR A 246 -14.35 -18.54 -21.74
CA THR A 246 -15.09 -17.91 -20.64
C THR A 246 -14.61 -16.48 -20.43
N ILE A 247 -13.29 -16.27 -20.39
CA ILE A 247 -12.69 -14.94 -20.19
C ILE A 247 -13.05 -14.02 -21.35
N GLU A 248 -12.93 -14.51 -22.58
CA GLU A 248 -13.27 -13.75 -23.79
C GLU A 248 -14.73 -13.31 -23.77
N LYS A 249 -15.65 -14.21 -23.38
CA LYS A 249 -17.07 -13.91 -23.24
C LYS A 249 -17.33 -12.84 -22.19
N GLU A 250 -16.71 -12.94 -21.01
CA GLU A 250 -16.88 -11.96 -19.93
C GLU A 250 -16.40 -10.56 -20.38
N PHE A 251 -15.24 -10.46 -21.02
CA PHE A 251 -14.72 -9.17 -21.48
C PHE A 251 -15.47 -8.61 -22.70
N ASN A 252 -15.95 -9.46 -23.61
CA ASN A 252 -16.81 -9.03 -24.72
C ASN A 252 -18.24 -8.67 -24.28
N SER A 253 -18.68 -9.07 -23.08
CA SER A 253 -19.98 -8.64 -22.53
C SER A 253 -20.02 -7.13 -22.21
N ILE A 254 -18.86 -6.53 -21.95
CA ILE A 254 -18.70 -5.09 -21.68
C ILE A 254 -18.83 -4.31 -22.98
N LYS A 255 -18.08 -4.73 -24.01
CA LYS A 255 -18.15 -4.19 -25.36
C LYS A 255 -17.98 -5.31 -26.38
N PRO A 256 -19.04 -5.69 -27.12
CA PRO A 256 -18.96 -6.77 -28.10
C PRO A 256 -17.89 -6.51 -29.17
N GLY A 257 -17.00 -7.50 -29.38
CA GLY A 257 -15.95 -7.45 -30.41
C GLY A 257 -14.70 -6.63 -30.01
N ALA A 258 -14.59 -6.21 -28.76
CA ALA A 258 -13.44 -5.45 -28.27
C ALA A 258 -12.19 -6.33 -28.05
N VAL A 259 -12.40 -7.60 -27.67
CA VAL A 259 -11.32 -8.56 -27.40
C VAL A 259 -10.83 -9.18 -28.71
N GLU A 260 -9.53 -9.07 -28.97
CA GLU A 260 -8.85 -9.69 -30.11
C GLU A 260 -8.45 -11.14 -29.79
N ARG A 261 -7.91 -11.36 -28.58
CA ARG A 261 -7.40 -12.66 -28.16
C ARG A 261 -7.28 -12.75 -26.65
N VAL A 262 -7.59 -13.92 -26.10
CA VAL A 262 -7.23 -14.28 -24.73
C VAL A 262 -6.12 -15.33 -24.73
N LYS A 263 -5.12 -15.15 -23.87
CA LYS A 263 -4.12 -16.18 -23.59
C LYS A 263 -4.07 -16.46 -22.09
N LYS A 264 -4.59 -17.60 -21.67
CA LYS A 264 -4.58 -18.04 -20.27
C LYS A 264 -3.34 -18.89 -20.00
N ILE A 265 -2.66 -18.57 -18.91
CA ILE A 265 -1.57 -19.34 -18.36
C ILE A 265 -1.93 -19.69 -16.93
N ARG A 266 -2.48 -20.91 -16.75
CA ARG A 266 -2.86 -21.48 -15.44
C ARG A 266 -3.88 -20.63 -14.68
N ASP A 267 -3.43 -19.75 -13.79
CA ASP A 267 -4.22 -18.94 -12.87
C ASP A 267 -4.22 -17.44 -13.21
N TYR A 268 -3.67 -17.08 -14.37
CA TYR A 268 -3.75 -15.73 -14.93
C TYR A 268 -3.94 -15.78 -16.44
N ALA A 269 -4.32 -14.65 -17.04
CA ALA A 269 -4.50 -14.50 -18.48
C ALA A 269 -4.09 -13.11 -18.95
N PHE A 270 -3.75 -13.04 -20.24
CA PHE A 270 -3.58 -11.80 -20.97
C PHE A 270 -4.76 -11.63 -21.93
N VAL A 271 -5.48 -10.52 -21.79
CA VAL A 271 -6.60 -10.17 -22.67
C VAL A 271 -6.12 -9.06 -23.59
N HIS A 272 -6.03 -9.36 -24.88
CA HIS A 272 -5.63 -8.43 -25.93
C HIS A 272 -6.86 -7.71 -26.46
N PHE A 273 -6.83 -6.38 -26.44
CA PHE A 273 -7.87 -5.54 -27.02
C PHE A 273 -7.41 -4.93 -28.33
N THR A 274 -8.36 -4.70 -29.23
CA THR A 274 -8.11 -4.03 -30.51
C THR A 274 -7.69 -2.57 -30.31
N GLN A 275 -8.33 -1.89 -29.36
CA GLN A 275 -8.10 -0.48 -28.99
C GLN A 275 -7.75 -0.34 -27.51
N ARG A 276 -7.00 0.72 -27.18
CA ARG A 276 -6.60 1.00 -25.79
C ARG A 276 -7.79 1.44 -24.95
N GLU A 277 -8.64 2.26 -25.53
CA GLU A 277 -9.84 2.80 -24.89
C GLU A 277 -10.74 1.66 -24.40
N ASP A 278 -10.78 0.57 -25.17
CA ASP A 278 -11.53 -0.63 -24.82
C ASP A 278 -10.88 -1.42 -23.68
N ALA A 279 -9.55 -1.50 -23.65
CA ALA A 279 -8.83 -2.09 -22.51
C ALA A 279 -9.04 -1.29 -21.22
N ILE A 280 -9.01 0.05 -21.30
CA ILE A 280 -9.26 0.92 -20.13
C ILE A 280 -10.70 0.77 -19.67
N SER A 281 -11.67 0.88 -20.59
CA SER A 281 -13.10 0.72 -20.29
C SER A 281 -13.40 -0.64 -19.65
N ALA A 282 -12.81 -1.71 -20.20
CA ALA A 282 -12.94 -3.05 -19.63
C ALA A 282 -12.32 -3.13 -18.23
N MET A 283 -11.10 -2.61 -18.04
CA MET A 283 -10.43 -2.60 -16.74
C MET A 283 -11.27 -1.85 -15.70
N ASP A 284 -11.77 -0.67 -16.05
CA ASP A 284 -12.62 0.15 -15.18
C ASP A 284 -13.96 -0.55 -14.87
N ALA A 285 -14.49 -1.36 -15.80
CA ALA A 285 -15.75 -2.07 -15.63
C ALA A 285 -15.64 -3.33 -14.75
N VAL A 286 -14.46 -3.95 -14.59
CA VAL A 286 -14.32 -5.21 -13.82
C VAL A 286 -13.36 -5.15 -12.64
N ASN A 287 -12.34 -4.30 -12.67
CA ASN A 287 -11.28 -4.35 -11.68
C ASN A 287 -11.72 -3.79 -10.33
N GLY A 288 -11.76 -4.64 -9.30
CA GLY A 288 -12.05 -4.23 -7.92
C GLY A 288 -13.47 -3.69 -7.71
N LYS A 289 -14.38 -3.98 -8.65
CA LYS A 289 -15.80 -3.60 -8.63
C LYS A 289 -16.58 -4.37 -7.58
N LEU A 290 -17.65 -3.76 -7.10
CA LEU A 290 -18.57 -4.38 -6.16
C LEU A 290 -19.46 -5.40 -6.91
N VAL A 291 -19.69 -6.56 -6.29
CA VAL A 291 -20.66 -7.54 -6.82
C VAL A 291 -22.08 -6.99 -6.70
N GLU A 292 -23.00 -7.44 -7.55
CA GLU A 292 -24.38 -6.93 -7.57
C GLU A 292 -25.07 -7.03 -6.21
N LYS A 293 -24.84 -8.13 -5.47
CA LYS A 293 -25.37 -8.29 -4.11
C LYS A 293 -24.94 -7.15 -3.17
N GLY A 294 -23.69 -6.70 -3.27
CA GLY A 294 -23.22 -5.56 -2.48
C GLY A 294 -23.84 -4.23 -2.94
N ARG A 295 -24.13 -4.07 -4.24
CA ARG A 295 -24.90 -2.91 -4.73
C ARG A 295 -26.31 -2.91 -4.15
N ASP A 296 -26.97 -4.06 -4.15
CA ASP A 296 -28.29 -4.22 -3.53
C ASP A 296 -28.28 -3.88 -2.05
N ASP A 297 -27.25 -4.31 -1.29
CA ASP A 297 -27.13 -3.97 0.12
C ASP A 297 -27.09 -2.45 0.33
N HIS A 298 -26.37 -1.71 -0.52
CA HIS A 298 -26.31 -0.24 -0.46
C HIS A 298 -27.61 0.45 -0.94
N ARG A 299 -28.27 -0.07 -1.98
CA ARG A 299 -29.60 0.42 -2.41
C ARG A 299 -30.63 0.27 -1.29
N HIS A 300 -30.67 -0.91 -0.67
CA HIS A 300 -31.58 -1.18 0.43
C HIS A 300 -31.25 -0.35 1.67
N LEU A 301 -29.97 -0.16 1.99
CA LEU A 301 -29.54 0.71 3.08
C LEU A 301 -30.01 2.15 2.86
N ALA A 302 -29.90 2.67 1.64
CA ALA A 302 -30.39 4.00 1.30
C ALA A 302 -31.90 4.15 1.56
N VAL A 303 -32.69 3.18 1.10
CA VAL A 303 -34.14 3.16 1.31
C VAL A 303 -34.50 3.09 2.80
N ARG A 304 -33.82 2.23 3.57
CA ARG A 304 -34.06 2.11 5.02
C ARG A 304 -33.74 3.40 5.76
N LEU A 305 -32.59 4.02 5.49
CA LEU A 305 -32.21 5.29 6.11
C LEU A 305 -33.15 6.44 5.71
N ALA A 306 -33.62 6.47 4.45
CA ALA A 306 -34.63 7.42 4.01
C ALA A 306 -35.97 7.24 4.71
N THR A 307 -36.36 5.99 4.97
CA THR A 307 -37.58 5.65 5.71
C THR A 307 -37.44 6.00 7.20
N PHE A 308 -36.24 5.81 7.77
CA PHE A 308 -35.98 6.06 9.19
C PHE A 308 -35.84 7.57 9.51
N PHE A 309 -35.32 8.36 8.55
CA PHE A 309 -35.13 9.82 8.69
C PHE A 309 -35.81 10.62 7.57
N PRO A 310 -37.14 10.55 7.41
CA PRO A 310 -37.84 11.10 6.25
C PRO A 310 -37.75 12.63 6.13
N SER A 311 -37.49 13.35 7.22
CA SER A 311 -37.28 14.81 7.23
C SER A 311 -35.87 15.23 6.79
N LEU A 312 -34.87 14.36 6.95
CA LEU A 312 -33.47 14.64 6.60
C LEU A 312 -33.13 14.06 5.24
N MET A 313 -33.45 12.78 5.05
CA MET A 313 -33.25 12.03 3.82
C MET A 313 -34.51 12.14 2.95
N SER A 314 -34.66 13.28 2.27
CA SER A 314 -35.83 13.60 1.44
C SER A 314 -35.42 14.02 0.02
N GLU A 315 -36.36 13.92 -0.92
CA GLU A 315 -36.17 14.40 -2.30
C GLU A 315 -35.82 15.90 -2.34
N GLU A 316 -36.46 16.70 -1.47
CA GLU A 316 -36.20 18.15 -1.37
C GLU A 316 -34.73 18.41 -0.99
N ASN A 317 -34.23 17.78 0.06
CA ASN A 317 -32.84 17.97 0.49
C ASN A 317 -31.85 17.45 -0.56
N LEU A 318 -32.20 16.40 -1.30
CA LEU A 318 -31.39 15.92 -2.42
C LEU A 318 -31.29 16.98 -3.53
N ARG A 319 -32.43 17.50 -4.00
CA ARG A 319 -32.49 18.50 -5.09
C ARG A 319 -31.85 19.84 -4.70
N SER A 320 -32.00 20.23 -3.44
CA SER A 320 -31.37 21.44 -2.90
C SER A 320 -29.89 21.27 -2.55
N HIS A 321 -29.26 20.15 -2.92
CA HIS A 321 -27.84 19.86 -2.66
C HIS A 321 -27.48 19.89 -1.16
N ARG A 322 -28.45 19.58 -0.29
CA ARG A 322 -28.28 19.48 1.17
C ARG A 322 -27.92 18.06 1.63
N ILE A 323 -27.85 17.10 0.70
CA ILE A 323 -27.29 15.76 0.93
C ILE A 323 -25.96 15.67 0.20
N ARG A 324 -24.87 15.52 0.95
CA ARG A 324 -23.50 15.43 0.41
C ARG A 324 -23.02 13.98 0.38
N PHE A 325 -22.36 13.60 -0.71
CA PHE A 325 -21.81 12.25 -0.90
C PHE A 325 -20.29 12.31 -1.04
N ILE A 326 -19.58 11.54 -0.21
CA ILE A 326 -18.11 11.46 -0.19
C ILE A 326 -17.71 9.98 -0.20
N THR A 327 -16.68 9.63 -0.97
CA THR A 327 -16.20 8.25 -1.07
C THR A 327 -14.69 8.19 -1.21
N SER A 328 -14.09 7.02 -0.93
CA SER A 328 -12.70 6.75 -1.32
C SER A 328 -12.59 6.46 -2.82
N SER A 329 -11.38 6.59 -3.37
CA SER A 329 -11.08 6.31 -4.78
C SER A 329 -11.20 4.83 -5.17
N LYS A 330 -11.42 3.91 -4.21
CA LYS A 330 -11.51 2.48 -4.53
C LYS A 330 -12.80 2.17 -5.28
N HIS A 331 -12.69 1.46 -6.41
CA HIS A 331 -13.83 1.09 -7.27
C HIS A 331 -15.03 0.55 -6.49
N ARG A 332 -14.84 -0.41 -5.57
CA ARG A 332 -15.93 -0.92 -4.71
C ARG A 332 -16.62 0.15 -3.85
N CYS A 333 -15.91 1.18 -3.39
CA CYS A 333 -16.48 2.28 -2.59
C CYS A 333 -17.22 3.28 -3.49
N VAL A 334 -16.69 3.54 -4.69
CA VAL A 334 -17.39 4.33 -5.71
C VAL A 334 -18.68 3.63 -6.13
N ASP A 335 -18.64 2.32 -6.38
CA ASP A 335 -19.86 1.56 -6.70
C ASP A 335 -20.86 1.54 -5.53
N SER A 336 -20.37 1.47 -4.30
CA SER A 336 -21.20 1.48 -3.09
C SER A 336 -21.95 2.81 -2.94
N ILE A 337 -21.28 3.96 -3.13
CA ILE A 337 -21.93 5.27 -3.06
C ILE A 337 -22.90 5.45 -4.24
N VAL A 338 -22.54 5.01 -5.44
CA VAL A 338 -23.42 5.07 -6.61
C VAL A 338 -24.67 4.21 -6.40
N ALA A 339 -24.51 2.98 -5.89
CA ALA A 339 -25.65 2.12 -5.58
C ALA A 339 -26.55 2.71 -4.47
N PHE A 340 -25.95 3.38 -3.46
CA PHE A 340 -26.72 4.10 -2.45
C PHE A 340 -27.54 5.24 -3.08
N GLN A 341 -26.94 6.03 -3.97
CA GLN A 341 -27.61 7.10 -4.71
C GLN A 341 -28.75 6.54 -5.60
N GLU A 342 -28.51 5.44 -6.32
CA GLU A 342 -29.54 4.72 -7.09
C GLU A 342 -30.73 4.33 -6.20
N GLY A 343 -30.48 3.84 -4.98
CA GLY A 343 -31.53 3.49 -4.03
C GLY A 343 -32.45 4.67 -3.69
N LEU A 344 -31.88 5.87 -3.48
CA LEU A 344 -32.65 7.09 -3.23
C LEU A 344 -33.42 7.57 -4.47
N LEU A 345 -32.75 7.58 -5.64
CA LEU A 345 -33.38 8.01 -6.89
C LEU A 345 -34.56 7.11 -7.27
N ASN A 346 -34.41 5.79 -7.09
CA ASN A 346 -35.48 4.83 -7.32
C ASN A 346 -36.64 5.01 -6.34
N LEU A 347 -36.36 5.28 -5.06
CA LEU A 347 -37.37 5.53 -4.04
C LEU A 347 -38.24 6.74 -4.39
N TRP A 348 -37.62 7.83 -4.84
CA TRP A 348 -38.28 9.10 -5.15
C TRP A 348 -38.66 9.25 -6.63
N LYS A 349 -38.38 8.25 -7.47
CA LYS A 349 -38.64 8.25 -8.93
C LYS A 349 -38.04 9.47 -9.65
N VAL A 350 -36.84 9.88 -9.23
CA VAL A 350 -36.10 10.99 -9.84
C VAL A 350 -35.34 10.48 -11.07
N THR A 351 -35.60 11.09 -12.23
CA THR A 351 -35.03 10.68 -13.52
C THR A 351 -33.86 11.56 -14.00
N GLU A 352 -33.42 12.51 -13.18
CA GLU A 352 -32.33 13.43 -13.50
C GLU A 352 -30.95 12.74 -13.37
N VAL A 353 -29.90 13.41 -13.87
CA VAL A 353 -28.51 12.98 -13.68
C VAL A 353 -28.27 12.81 -12.18
N GLY A 354 -27.80 11.62 -11.79
CA GLY A 354 -27.63 11.27 -10.38
C GLY A 354 -26.73 12.25 -9.63
N PRO A 355 -26.91 12.36 -8.29
CA PRO A 355 -26.14 13.29 -7.47
C PRO A 355 -24.64 13.06 -7.63
N SER A 356 -23.87 14.13 -7.68
CA SER A 356 -22.41 14.03 -7.71
C SER A 356 -21.88 13.54 -6.36
N HIS A 357 -20.72 12.89 -6.40
CA HIS A 357 -19.97 12.49 -5.21
C HIS A 357 -18.54 13.01 -5.29
N GLU A 358 -17.95 13.29 -4.14
CA GLU A 358 -16.56 13.73 -3.99
C GLU A 358 -15.67 12.52 -3.66
N ILE A 359 -14.52 12.39 -4.34
CA ILE A 359 -13.49 11.42 -3.97
C ILE A 359 -12.52 12.08 -3.00
N ASN A 360 -12.40 11.56 -1.79
CA ASN A 360 -11.55 12.12 -0.74
C ASN A 360 -10.80 11.01 0.02
N ASP A 361 -9.62 10.64 -0.50
CA ASP A 361 -8.78 9.60 0.11
C ASP A 361 -8.06 10.07 1.39
N GLU A 362 -7.81 11.37 1.54
CA GLU A 362 -7.24 11.93 2.78
C GLU A 362 -8.16 11.68 3.97
N LEU A 363 -9.47 11.83 3.74
CA LEU A 363 -10.48 11.59 4.76
C LEU A 363 -10.88 10.11 4.89
N MET A 364 -11.08 9.41 3.76
CA MET A 364 -11.62 8.04 3.80
C MET A 364 -10.57 6.93 3.87
N ARG A 365 -9.30 7.25 3.59
CA ARG A 365 -8.15 6.35 3.61
C ARG A 365 -6.95 6.98 4.35
N PHE A 366 -7.24 7.74 5.41
CA PHE A 366 -6.24 8.38 6.28
C PHE A 366 -5.08 7.45 6.69
N PHE A 367 -5.36 6.16 6.87
CA PHE A 367 -4.37 5.16 7.29
C PHE A 367 -3.26 4.95 6.25
N ASP A 368 -3.53 5.17 4.96
CA ASP A 368 -2.51 5.06 3.90
C ASP A 368 -1.54 6.25 3.91
N GLN A 369 -1.95 7.37 4.50
CA GLN A 369 -1.16 8.61 4.58
C GLN A 369 -0.41 8.75 5.91
N CYS A 370 -0.80 7.96 6.91
CA CYS A 370 -0.19 7.98 8.22
C CYS A 370 1.14 7.20 8.22
N LYS A 371 2.27 7.90 8.00
CA LYS A 371 3.61 7.27 7.89
C LYS A 371 3.95 6.40 9.09
N LYS A 372 3.76 6.91 10.32
CA LYS A 372 3.98 6.13 11.53
C LYS A 372 3.14 4.85 11.57
N PHE A 373 1.88 4.89 11.17
CA PHE A 373 1.03 3.70 11.09
C PHE A 373 1.59 2.69 10.06
N VAL A 374 1.99 3.17 8.88
CA VAL A 374 2.58 2.34 7.83
C VAL A 374 3.87 1.68 8.32
N ASP A 375 4.75 2.41 8.98
CA ASP A 375 6.04 1.91 9.44
C ASP A 375 5.91 0.98 10.65
N ASP A 376 5.17 1.41 11.68
CA ASP A 376 5.09 0.71 12.96
C ASP A 376 4.12 -0.49 12.91
N VAL A 377 3.21 -0.55 11.93
CA VAL A 377 2.14 -1.57 11.86
C VAL A 377 2.08 -2.31 10.53
N GLU A 378 1.93 -1.62 9.39
CA GLU A 378 1.79 -2.31 8.08
C GLU A 378 3.08 -3.03 7.66
N ASN A 379 4.20 -2.33 7.77
CA ASN A 379 5.52 -2.83 7.39
C ASN A 379 6.21 -3.59 8.53
N ASN A 380 5.67 -3.48 9.76
CA ASN A 380 6.21 -4.12 10.93
C ASN A 380 5.74 -5.57 11.09
N LYS A 381 6.66 -6.52 10.90
CA LYS A 381 6.39 -7.96 11.01
C LYS A 381 5.95 -8.40 12.40
N THR A 382 6.31 -7.67 13.46
CA THR A 382 5.91 -8.03 14.84
C THR A 382 4.56 -7.46 15.24
N ALA A 383 3.99 -6.53 14.47
CA ALA A 383 2.74 -5.88 14.83
C ALA A 383 1.55 -6.84 14.91
N LEU A 384 1.62 -7.99 14.23
CA LEU A 384 0.61 -9.05 14.22
C LEU A 384 1.09 -10.35 14.89
N LYS A 385 2.05 -10.26 15.82
CA LYS A 385 2.61 -11.41 16.54
C LYS A 385 1.52 -12.32 17.13
N GLU A 386 0.50 -11.75 17.76
CA GLU A 386 -0.61 -12.52 18.36
C GLU A 386 -1.37 -13.36 17.33
N VAL A 387 -1.54 -12.86 16.10
CA VAL A 387 -2.18 -13.63 15.03
C VAL A 387 -1.33 -14.84 14.63
N HIS A 388 -0.01 -14.67 14.57
CA HIS A 388 0.92 -15.74 14.22
C HIS A 388 0.99 -16.81 15.33
N LEU A 389 0.99 -16.38 16.59
CA LEU A 389 0.93 -17.28 17.74
C LEU A 389 -0.40 -18.06 17.75
N PHE A 390 -1.52 -17.37 17.51
CA PHE A 390 -2.83 -18.01 17.49
C PHE A 390 -2.96 -19.05 16.37
N LYS A 391 -2.34 -18.81 15.20
CA LYS A 391 -2.30 -19.82 14.13
C LYS A 391 -1.56 -21.11 14.52
N ALA A 392 -0.68 -21.05 15.53
CA ALA A 392 0.07 -22.20 16.04
C ALA A 392 -0.52 -22.81 17.33
N SER A 393 -1.64 -22.24 17.82
CA SER A 393 -2.33 -22.61 19.06
C SER A 393 -2.96 -24.01 19.02
N ALA A 394 -3.42 -24.50 20.16
CA ALA A 394 -4.10 -25.80 20.25
C ALA A 394 -5.47 -25.74 19.58
N GLU A 395 -6.15 -24.61 19.72
CA GLU A 395 -7.46 -24.27 19.18
C GLU A 395 -7.45 -24.39 17.65
N MET A 396 -6.48 -23.74 17.00
CA MET A 396 -6.34 -23.84 15.54
C MET A 396 -5.96 -25.25 15.08
N LYS A 397 -5.10 -25.96 15.85
CA LYS A 397 -4.73 -27.35 15.55
C LYS A 397 -5.92 -28.29 15.60
N ILE A 398 -6.84 -28.11 16.54
CA ILE A 398 -8.08 -28.89 16.64
C ILE A 398 -8.92 -28.69 15.38
N VAL A 399 -9.09 -27.45 14.91
CA VAL A 399 -9.83 -27.16 13.67
C VAL A 399 -9.16 -27.81 12.46
N GLN A 400 -7.82 -27.76 12.38
CA GLN A 400 -7.07 -28.44 11.31
C GLN A 400 -7.30 -29.95 11.31
N MET A 401 -7.25 -30.60 12.48
CA MET A 401 -7.45 -32.04 12.61
C MET A 401 -8.87 -32.44 12.20
N LYS A 402 -9.89 -31.74 12.69
CA LYS A 402 -11.30 -31.99 12.32
C LYS A 402 -11.53 -31.87 10.81
N MET A 403 -11.01 -30.81 10.19
CA MET A 403 -11.11 -30.62 8.74
C MET A 403 -10.40 -31.75 7.98
N ALA A 404 -9.21 -32.14 8.43
CA ALA A 404 -8.44 -33.20 7.79
C ALA A 404 -9.13 -34.58 7.92
N ASP A 405 -9.71 -34.88 9.08
CA ASP A 405 -10.51 -36.09 9.32
C ASP A 405 -11.72 -36.11 8.37
N GLN A 406 -12.44 -34.99 8.26
CA GLN A 406 -13.61 -34.90 7.38
C GLN A 406 -13.25 -35.04 5.90
N LEU A 407 -12.11 -34.49 5.48
CA LEU A 407 -11.59 -34.60 4.11
C LEU A 407 -10.87 -35.93 3.83
N GLN A 408 -10.63 -36.75 4.86
CA GLN A 408 -9.87 -38.01 4.77
C GLN A 408 -8.45 -37.80 4.20
N VAL A 409 -7.76 -36.76 4.69
CA VAL A 409 -6.38 -36.43 4.28
C VAL A 409 -5.43 -36.36 5.48
N PRO A 410 -4.12 -36.59 5.28
CA PRO A 410 -3.12 -36.44 6.34
C PRO A 410 -3.13 -35.04 7.00
N TYR A 411 -3.00 -34.99 8.32
CA TYR A 411 -3.02 -33.74 9.10
C TYR A 411 -1.95 -32.74 8.67
N ASN A 412 -0.77 -33.22 8.27
CA ASN A 412 0.33 -32.39 7.80
C ASN A 412 0.06 -31.71 6.44
N HIS A 413 -0.99 -32.12 5.70
CA HIS A 413 -1.40 -31.46 4.46
C HIS A 413 -2.33 -30.26 4.70
N ILE A 414 -3.00 -30.18 5.86
CA ILE A 414 -3.89 -29.07 6.19
C ILE A 414 -3.12 -28.03 7.01
N THR A 415 -2.88 -26.87 6.40
CA THR A 415 -2.23 -25.72 7.07
C THR A 415 -3.28 -24.75 7.61
N PRO A 416 -2.95 -23.89 8.59
CA PRO A 416 -3.89 -22.88 9.09
C PRO A 416 -4.39 -21.93 7.99
N ASP A 417 -3.55 -21.68 6.97
CA ASP A 417 -3.92 -20.84 5.82
C ASP A 417 -4.93 -21.54 4.90
N LEU A 418 -4.87 -22.87 4.77
CA LEU A 418 -5.87 -23.65 4.02
C LEU A 418 -7.21 -23.68 4.76
N VAL A 419 -7.18 -23.81 6.10
CA VAL A 419 -8.39 -23.72 6.93
C VAL A 419 -9.05 -22.37 6.75
N GLU A 420 -8.27 -21.28 6.85
CA GLU A 420 -8.75 -19.91 6.64
C GLU A 420 -9.31 -19.71 5.21
N ALA A 421 -8.65 -20.26 4.19
CA ALA A 421 -9.14 -20.20 2.81
C ALA A 421 -10.49 -20.93 2.64
N ALA A 422 -10.64 -22.13 3.21
CA ALA A 422 -11.89 -22.88 3.17
C ALA A 422 -13.03 -22.12 3.88
N PHE A 423 -12.74 -21.50 5.02
CA PHE A 423 -13.71 -20.66 5.75
C PHE A 423 -14.14 -19.45 4.93
N PHE A 424 -13.19 -18.77 4.29
CA PHE A 424 -13.52 -17.64 3.42
C PHE A 424 -14.29 -18.07 2.17
N LEU A 425 -13.98 -19.21 1.56
CA LEU A 425 -14.75 -19.74 0.44
C LEU A 425 -16.22 -19.98 0.83
N CYS A 426 -16.46 -20.56 2.01
CA CYS A 426 -17.80 -20.64 2.58
C CYS A 426 -18.47 -19.26 2.67
N SER A 427 -17.80 -18.29 3.30
CA SER A 427 -18.37 -16.95 3.50
C SER A 427 -18.61 -16.19 2.19
N TYR A 428 -17.72 -16.31 1.21
CA TYR A 428 -17.83 -15.59 -0.07
C TYR A 428 -18.91 -16.17 -0.95
N GLU A 429 -19.02 -17.50 -1.04
CA GLU A 429 -20.11 -18.11 -1.81
C GLU A 429 -21.48 -17.78 -1.23
N PHE A 430 -21.59 -17.74 0.10
CA PHE A 430 -22.80 -17.27 0.76
C PHE A 430 -23.04 -15.78 0.48
N ALA A 431 -22.07 -14.90 0.74
CA ALA A 431 -22.23 -13.46 0.61
C ALA A 431 -22.49 -13.02 -0.84
N ILE A 432 -21.90 -13.69 -1.83
CA ILE A 432 -22.03 -13.30 -3.25
C ILE A 432 -23.24 -13.98 -3.90
N LYS A 433 -23.45 -15.28 -3.65
CA LYS A 433 -24.43 -16.09 -4.37
C LYS A 433 -25.64 -16.49 -3.55
N SER A 434 -25.66 -16.16 -2.25
CA SER A 434 -26.69 -16.65 -1.29
C SER A 434 -26.79 -18.19 -1.28
N LEU A 435 -25.65 -18.87 -1.49
CA LEU A 435 -25.56 -20.33 -1.49
C LEU A 435 -24.91 -20.85 -0.20
N ASN A 436 -25.53 -21.85 0.41
CA ASN A 436 -24.89 -22.62 1.49
C ASN A 436 -23.83 -23.53 0.87
N SER A 437 -22.59 -23.04 0.91
CA SER A 437 -21.46 -23.72 0.28
C SER A 437 -21.17 -25.07 0.95
N PRO A 438 -20.82 -26.12 0.19
CA PRO A 438 -20.22 -27.33 0.75
C PRO A 438 -18.98 -27.04 1.59
N TRP A 439 -18.26 -25.95 1.33
CA TRP A 439 -17.15 -25.49 2.17
C TRP A 439 -17.58 -25.17 3.60
N CYS A 440 -18.82 -24.73 3.81
CA CYS A 440 -19.36 -24.45 5.15
C CYS A 440 -19.56 -25.72 5.97
N ASN A 441 -19.78 -26.87 5.33
CA ASN A 441 -19.98 -28.15 6.01
C ASN A 441 -18.69 -28.67 6.67
N LEU A 442 -17.53 -28.09 6.35
CA LEU A 442 -16.24 -28.43 6.96
C LEU A 442 -16.06 -27.86 8.37
N PHE A 443 -17.02 -27.05 8.85
CA PHE A 443 -16.88 -26.31 10.10
C PHE A 443 -18.11 -26.50 10.97
N HIS A 444 -17.89 -26.79 12.25
CA HIS A 444 -18.91 -26.59 13.27
C HIS A 444 -18.90 -25.14 13.76
N GLU A 445 -19.95 -24.73 14.49
CA GLU A 445 -20.04 -23.39 15.07
C GLU A 445 -18.84 -23.06 15.98
N THR A 446 -18.38 -24.04 16.76
CA THR A 446 -17.19 -23.88 17.61
C THR A 446 -15.91 -23.65 16.81
N ASP A 447 -15.78 -24.27 15.64
CA ASP A 447 -14.65 -24.04 14.75
C ASP A 447 -14.72 -22.65 14.10
N ALA A 448 -15.92 -22.22 13.73
CA ALA A 448 -16.17 -20.88 13.22
C ALA A 448 -15.85 -19.79 14.28
N GLN A 449 -16.12 -20.04 15.56
CA GLN A 449 -15.75 -19.13 16.66
C GLN A 449 -14.23 -18.98 16.81
N VAL A 450 -13.45 -20.06 16.61
CA VAL A 450 -11.97 -20.00 16.59
C VAL A 450 -11.48 -19.13 15.44
N LEU A 451 -12.07 -19.29 14.26
CA LEU A 451 -11.71 -18.51 13.07
C LEU A 451 -12.15 -17.04 13.16
N GLU A 452 -13.32 -16.77 13.74
CA GLU A 452 -13.78 -15.42 14.08
C GLU A 452 -12.81 -14.76 15.05
N TYR A 453 -12.42 -15.44 16.13
CA TYR A 453 -11.46 -14.91 17.10
C TYR A 453 -10.10 -14.60 16.46
N LYS A 454 -9.62 -15.48 15.58
CA LYS A 454 -8.40 -15.22 14.80
C LYS A 454 -8.52 -13.97 13.93
N ASN A 455 -9.67 -13.72 13.32
CA ASN A 455 -9.90 -12.50 12.54
C ASN A 455 -10.01 -11.26 13.44
N ASP A 456 -10.66 -11.39 14.59
CA ASP A 456 -10.74 -10.33 15.60
C ASP A 456 -9.36 -9.95 16.12
N LEU A 457 -8.50 -10.92 16.44
CA LEU A 457 -7.09 -10.68 16.77
C LEU A 457 -6.39 -9.86 15.68
N LYS A 458 -6.55 -10.24 14.41
CA LYS A 458 -5.95 -9.51 13.30
C LYS A 458 -6.43 -8.06 13.28
N GLN A 459 -7.73 -7.81 13.41
CA GLN A 459 -8.26 -6.46 13.34
C GLN A 459 -7.99 -5.65 14.61
N TYR A 460 -7.97 -6.29 15.79
CA TYR A 460 -7.61 -5.67 17.05
C TYR A 460 -6.19 -5.12 17.01
N TRP A 461 -5.24 -5.96 16.56
CA TRP A 461 -3.83 -5.59 16.47
C TRP A 461 -3.50 -4.71 15.26
N LYS A 462 -4.26 -4.80 14.16
CA LYS A 462 -4.00 -4.00 12.95
C LYS A 462 -4.73 -2.66 12.90
N ARG A 463 -5.95 -2.57 13.42
CA ARG A 463 -6.89 -1.46 13.21
C ARG A 463 -7.60 -0.97 14.48
N GLY A 464 -7.58 -1.77 15.55
CA GLY A 464 -8.22 -1.47 16.82
C GLY A 464 -7.21 -1.07 17.89
N TYR A 465 -7.35 -1.65 19.09
CA TYR A 465 -6.64 -1.25 20.29
C TYR A 465 -5.20 -1.78 20.44
N GLY A 466 -4.71 -2.62 19.53
CA GLY A 466 -3.41 -3.26 19.72
C GLY A 466 -2.22 -2.30 19.68
N HIS A 467 -2.28 -1.23 18.86
CA HIS A 467 -1.28 -0.17 18.85
C HIS A 467 -1.97 1.19 18.93
N ASP A 468 -1.39 2.13 19.68
CA ASP A 468 -2.01 3.46 19.88
C ASP A 468 -2.18 4.22 18.56
N ILE A 469 -1.24 4.06 17.63
CA ILE A 469 -1.30 4.69 16.31
C ILE A 469 -2.47 4.20 15.44
N ASN A 470 -2.96 2.96 15.67
CA ASN A 470 -4.08 2.41 14.90
C ASN A 470 -5.30 3.34 14.97
N ARG A 471 -5.75 3.64 16.20
CA ARG A 471 -6.89 4.52 16.44
C ARG A 471 -6.56 6.00 16.19
N LYS A 472 -5.35 6.45 16.52
CA LYS A 472 -4.96 7.85 16.31
C LYS A 472 -4.82 8.24 14.84
N SER A 473 -4.59 7.27 13.96
CA SER A 473 -4.60 7.52 12.51
C SER A 473 -5.96 8.10 12.04
N SER A 474 -7.06 7.85 12.77
CA SER A 474 -8.38 8.41 12.42
C SER A 474 -8.67 9.80 13.00
N CYS A 475 -7.70 10.52 13.58
CA CYS A 475 -7.94 11.87 14.11
C CYS A 475 -8.60 12.78 13.05
N THR A 476 -8.18 12.69 11.78
CA THR A 476 -8.72 13.54 10.71
C THR A 476 -10.23 13.31 10.48
N LEU A 477 -10.66 12.05 10.48
CA LEU A 477 -12.07 11.69 10.32
C LEU A 477 -12.89 12.07 11.55
N PHE A 478 -12.31 11.88 12.75
CA PHE A 478 -12.94 12.29 14.00
C PHE A 478 -13.22 13.80 14.01
N HIS A 479 -12.24 14.62 13.61
CA HIS A 479 -12.42 16.08 13.54
C HIS A 479 -13.39 16.50 12.45
N ASP A 480 -13.36 15.91 11.25
CA ASP A 480 -14.34 16.21 10.20
C ASP A 480 -15.78 15.98 10.70
N LEU A 481 -16.04 14.86 11.37
CA LEU A 481 -17.36 14.53 11.93
C LEU A 481 -17.82 15.57 12.96
N PHE A 482 -16.99 15.90 13.95
CA PHE A 482 -17.37 16.86 14.99
C PHE A 482 -17.44 18.30 14.48
N ASN A 483 -16.61 18.69 13.51
CA ASN A 483 -16.69 20.00 12.86
C ASN A 483 -18.01 20.15 12.09
N ARG A 484 -18.49 19.10 11.42
CA ARG A 484 -19.81 19.09 10.77
C ARG A 484 -20.94 19.22 11.79
N LEU A 485 -20.88 18.46 12.88
CA LEU A 485 -21.87 18.54 13.96
C LEU A 485 -21.88 19.92 14.62
N ASP A 486 -20.72 20.52 14.86
CA ASP A 486 -20.59 21.88 15.40
C ASP A 486 -21.16 22.94 14.46
N LYS A 487 -20.88 22.82 13.17
CA LYS A 487 -21.44 23.70 12.13
C LYS A 487 -22.97 23.63 12.14
N VAL A 488 -23.54 22.42 12.12
CA VAL A 488 -25.00 22.23 12.16
C VAL A 488 -25.60 22.72 13.47
N ALA A 489 -24.96 22.44 14.61
CA ALA A 489 -25.40 22.92 15.93
C ALA A 489 -25.42 24.46 16.02
N HIS A 490 -24.52 25.14 15.32
CA HIS A 490 -24.52 26.60 15.19
C HIS A 490 -25.66 27.08 14.27
N GLU A 491 -25.79 26.47 13.09
CA GLU A 491 -26.80 26.79 12.07
C GLU A 491 -28.25 26.63 12.55
N ILE A 492 -28.55 25.61 13.36
CA ILE A 492 -29.88 25.39 13.96
C ILE A 492 -30.35 26.63 14.74
N ARG A 493 -29.44 27.36 15.40
CA ARG A 493 -29.77 28.59 16.16
C ARG A 493 -30.27 29.72 15.28
N PHE A 494 -29.95 29.70 13.99
CA PHE A 494 -30.38 30.68 13.00
C PHE A 494 -31.54 30.18 12.13
N GLY A 495 -32.08 28.99 12.41
CA GLY A 495 -33.24 28.42 11.72
C GLY A 495 -32.96 27.92 10.30
N HIS A 496 -31.70 27.81 9.88
CA HIS A 496 -31.33 27.34 8.54
C HIS A 496 -30.10 26.44 8.60
N VAL A 497 -30.22 25.21 8.09
CA VAL A 497 -29.13 24.21 8.02
C VAL A 497 -28.68 24.03 6.58
N SER A 498 -27.41 24.28 6.26
CA SER A 498 -26.90 24.24 4.89
C SER A 498 -26.73 22.81 4.37
N GLU A 499 -26.22 21.91 5.20
CA GLU A 499 -26.00 20.49 4.87
C GLU A 499 -26.80 19.62 5.85
N ALA A 500 -27.90 19.03 5.37
CA ALA A 500 -28.80 18.22 6.19
C ALA A 500 -28.23 16.81 6.46
N VAL A 501 -27.56 16.22 5.46
CA VAL A 501 -26.98 14.88 5.56
C VAL A 501 -25.63 14.82 4.84
N THR A 502 -24.65 14.14 5.44
CA THR A 502 -23.40 13.75 4.78
C THR A 502 -23.29 12.22 4.78
N ILE A 503 -23.17 11.61 3.60
CA ILE A 503 -22.95 10.18 3.40
C ILE A 503 -21.49 9.95 3.02
N GLN A 504 -20.75 9.21 3.84
CA GLN A 504 -19.33 8.91 3.65
C GLN A 504 -19.13 7.40 3.47
N VAL A 505 -18.47 7.00 2.39
CA VAL A 505 -18.19 5.59 2.09
C VAL A 505 -16.69 5.33 2.09
N GLY A 506 -16.23 4.51 3.03
CA GLY A 506 -14.85 4.08 3.18
C GLY A 506 -14.71 2.56 3.25
N HIS A 507 -13.91 2.09 4.20
CA HIS A 507 -13.62 0.68 4.42
C HIS A 507 -13.94 0.26 5.87
N ALA A 508 -13.91 -1.04 6.16
CA ALA A 508 -13.92 -1.52 7.54
C ALA A 508 -12.75 -0.91 8.35
N GLU A 509 -11.61 -0.76 7.67
CA GLU A 509 -10.39 -0.08 8.14
C GLU A 509 -10.55 1.43 8.36
N THR A 510 -11.65 2.04 7.89
CA THR A 510 -11.99 3.43 8.17
C THR A 510 -12.81 3.54 9.46
N LEU A 511 -13.79 2.63 9.67
CA LEU A 511 -14.68 2.66 10.83
C LEU A 511 -14.03 2.13 12.11
N LEU A 512 -13.25 1.04 12.03
CA LEU A 512 -12.66 0.40 13.22
C LEU A 512 -11.75 1.34 14.01
N PRO A 513 -10.78 2.05 13.38
CA PRO A 513 -9.96 3.04 14.08
C PRO A 513 -10.77 4.14 14.76
N LEU A 514 -11.80 4.67 14.08
CA LEU A 514 -12.65 5.75 14.61
C LEU A 514 -13.41 5.28 15.85
N LEU A 515 -14.06 4.11 15.78
CA LEU A 515 -14.77 3.52 16.91
C LEU A 515 -13.82 3.27 18.09
N ALA A 516 -12.61 2.77 17.81
CA ALA A 516 -11.59 2.53 18.82
C ALA A 516 -11.08 3.84 19.45
N LEU A 517 -10.91 4.89 18.65
CA LEU A 517 -10.50 6.24 19.09
C LEU A 517 -11.54 6.84 20.04
N MET A 518 -12.82 6.65 19.73
CA MET A 518 -13.94 7.08 20.56
C MET A 518 -14.21 6.17 21.78
N GLY A 519 -13.43 5.10 21.97
CA GLY A 519 -13.53 4.23 23.15
C GLY A 519 -14.57 3.10 23.07
N PHE A 520 -15.15 2.83 21.90
CA PHE A 520 -16.11 1.73 21.72
C PHE A 520 -15.44 0.35 21.62
N PHE A 521 -16.10 -0.66 22.19
CA PHE A 521 -15.68 -2.07 22.10
C PHE A 521 -14.28 -2.33 22.66
N ARG A 522 -13.90 -1.59 23.70
CA ARG A 522 -12.66 -1.84 24.44
C ARG A 522 -12.89 -2.94 25.45
N ASP A 523 -12.25 -4.08 25.23
CA ASP A 523 -12.24 -5.17 26.20
C ASP A 523 -11.39 -4.81 27.43
N GLU A 524 -11.81 -5.31 28.60
CA GLU A 524 -11.07 -5.15 29.86
C GLU A 524 -9.67 -5.77 29.77
N THR A 525 -9.59 -6.96 29.17
CA THR A 525 -8.34 -7.65 28.88
C THR A 525 -8.10 -7.65 27.37
N PRO A 526 -6.91 -7.23 26.91
CA PRO A 526 -6.57 -7.25 25.48
C PRO A 526 -6.71 -8.65 24.88
N LEU A 527 -7.16 -8.72 23.63
CA LEU A 527 -7.20 -9.97 22.88
C LEU A 527 -5.77 -10.44 22.57
N THR A 528 -5.43 -11.64 23.02
CA THR A 528 -4.12 -12.28 22.80
C THR A 528 -4.30 -13.69 22.25
N ALA A 529 -3.21 -14.31 21.82
CA ALA A 529 -3.22 -15.67 21.26
C ALA A 529 -3.57 -16.76 22.27
N ASP A 530 -3.46 -16.48 23.58
CA ASP A 530 -3.53 -17.46 24.66
C ASP A 530 -4.78 -17.31 25.53
N ASN A 531 -5.68 -16.36 25.23
CA ASN A 531 -6.87 -16.09 26.06
C ASN A 531 -8.21 -16.33 25.34
N PHE A 532 -8.25 -17.13 24.26
CA PHE A 532 -9.49 -17.44 23.54
C PHE A 532 -10.61 -17.93 24.46
N ASP A 533 -10.31 -18.88 25.36
CA ASP A 533 -11.29 -19.46 26.30
C ASP A 533 -11.87 -18.42 27.28
N LEU A 534 -11.15 -17.33 27.55
CA LEU A 534 -11.61 -16.22 28.40
C LEU A 534 -12.38 -15.16 27.59
N GLN A 535 -12.29 -15.18 26.26
CA GLN A 535 -12.77 -14.14 25.35
C GLN A 535 -14.04 -14.52 24.58
N HIS A 536 -14.80 -15.52 25.05
CA HIS A 536 -16.13 -15.84 24.50
C HIS A 536 -17.11 -14.66 24.61
N GLY A 537 -16.98 -13.83 25.64
CA GLY A 537 -17.79 -12.65 25.91
C GLY A 537 -17.24 -11.32 25.38
N ARG A 538 -16.15 -11.34 24.58
CA ARG A 538 -15.49 -10.13 24.10
C ARG A 538 -16.43 -9.17 23.37
N THR A 539 -16.20 -7.89 23.59
CA THR A 539 -16.89 -6.78 22.94
C THR A 539 -16.28 -6.44 21.58
N PHE A 540 -14.95 -6.58 21.42
CA PHE A 540 -14.30 -6.40 20.12
C PHE A 540 -14.54 -7.61 19.23
N ARG A 541 -15.68 -7.60 18.52
CA ARG A 541 -16.09 -8.65 17.58
C ARG A 541 -16.42 -8.08 16.21
N THR A 542 -15.49 -8.20 15.28
CA THR A 542 -15.55 -7.52 13.98
C THR A 542 -16.70 -7.96 13.09
N SER A 543 -17.15 -9.21 13.21
CA SER A 543 -18.35 -9.72 12.54
C SER A 543 -19.63 -8.97 12.90
N ARG A 544 -19.68 -8.36 14.10
CA ARG A 544 -20.81 -7.54 14.57
C ARG A 544 -20.60 -6.04 14.38
N ILE A 545 -19.34 -5.60 14.38
CA ILE A 545 -18.99 -4.18 14.28
C ILE A 545 -18.97 -3.75 12.81
N VAL A 546 -18.24 -4.47 11.96
CA VAL A 546 -17.98 -4.12 10.56
C VAL A 546 -18.29 -5.27 9.58
N PRO A 547 -19.54 -5.78 9.52
CA PRO A 547 -19.97 -6.66 8.43
C PRO A 547 -19.95 -5.93 7.07
N TYR A 548 -20.25 -6.65 5.98
CA TYR A 548 -20.50 -5.99 4.69
C TYR A 548 -21.63 -4.97 4.81
N ALA A 549 -21.48 -3.82 4.16
CA ALA A 549 -22.38 -2.66 4.27
C ALA A 549 -22.57 -2.12 5.71
N ALA A 550 -21.60 -2.35 6.60
CA ALA A 550 -21.61 -1.74 7.93
C ALA A 550 -21.74 -0.21 7.87
N ASN A 551 -22.51 0.34 8.80
CA ASN A 551 -22.82 1.76 8.85
C ASN A 551 -22.75 2.30 10.28
N LEU A 552 -22.20 3.50 10.42
CA LEU A 552 -22.17 4.25 11.68
C LEU A 552 -22.84 5.60 11.42
N VAL A 553 -23.97 5.86 12.07
CA VAL A 553 -24.80 7.05 11.88
C VAL A 553 -24.75 7.92 13.11
N PHE A 554 -24.48 9.21 12.90
CA PHE A 554 -24.54 10.25 13.92
C PHE A 554 -25.79 11.08 13.70
N VAL A 555 -26.70 11.13 14.67
CA VAL A 555 -27.97 11.85 14.56
C VAL A 555 -28.04 12.94 15.62
N LEU A 556 -28.15 14.19 15.19
CA LEU A 556 -28.32 15.34 16.06
C LEU A 556 -29.81 15.69 16.16
N TYR A 557 -30.40 15.49 17.33
CA TYR A 557 -31.78 15.81 17.64
C TYR A 557 -31.89 17.19 18.29
N ASP A 558 -32.84 17.99 17.83
CA ASP A 558 -33.24 19.23 18.50
C ASP A 558 -34.36 18.92 19.51
N CYS A 559 -34.06 19.00 20.80
CA CYS A 559 -34.98 18.71 21.90
C CYS A 559 -35.18 19.95 22.76
N SER A 560 -36.25 19.97 23.57
CA SER A 560 -36.55 21.09 24.48
C SER A 560 -35.43 21.39 25.49
N GLU A 561 -34.63 20.38 25.85
CA GLU A 561 -33.49 20.49 26.77
C GLU A 561 -32.18 20.89 26.05
N GLY A 562 -32.21 21.03 24.72
CA GLY A 562 -31.06 21.32 23.87
C GLY A 562 -30.74 20.17 22.90
N LEU A 563 -29.67 20.36 22.13
CA LEU A 563 -29.25 19.40 21.11
C LEU A 563 -28.75 18.10 21.76
N ARG A 564 -29.20 16.96 21.24
CA ARG A 564 -28.80 15.62 21.70
C ARG A 564 -28.20 14.82 20.56
N LEU A 565 -27.16 14.03 20.83
CA LEU A 565 -26.47 13.24 19.81
C LEU A 565 -26.70 11.75 20.07
N GLN A 566 -27.21 11.03 19.07
CA GLN A 566 -27.35 9.57 19.12
C GLN A 566 -26.43 8.92 18.09
N PHE A 567 -25.86 7.77 18.44
CA PHE A 567 -25.15 6.90 17.51
C PHE A 567 -25.99 5.68 17.17
N LEU A 568 -25.98 5.30 15.89
CA LEU A 568 -26.47 4.02 15.43
C LEU A 568 -25.31 3.26 14.78
N LEU A 569 -25.02 2.05 15.23
CA LEU A 569 -24.09 1.14 14.54
C LEU A 569 -24.91 0.02 13.95
N ASN A 570 -24.78 -0.19 12.63
CA ASN A 570 -25.58 -1.15 11.86
C ASN A 570 -27.08 -0.96 12.16
N GLU A 571 -27.53 0.30 12.03
CA GLU A 571 -28.91 0.76 12.26
C GLU A 571 -29.46 0.50 13.69
N THR A 572 -28.59 0.15 14.66
CA THR A 572 -28.97 -0.13 16.05
C THR A 572 -28.37 0.91 17.01
N PRO A 573 -29.14 1.44 17.98
CA PRO A 573 -28.64 2.39 18.98
C PRO A 573 -27.40 1.90 19.71
N LEU A 574 -26.34 2.69 19.64
CA LEU A 574 -25.06 2.44 20.30
C LEU A 574 -24.94 3.36 21.52
N LYS A 575 -24.74 2.77 22.70
CA LYS A 575 -24.55 3.53 23.94
C LYS A 575 -23.15 4.15 23.97
N PHE A 576 -23.09 5.40 24.38
CA PHE A 576 -21.82 6.12 24.57
C PHE A 576 -20.97 5.43 25.64
N PRO A 577 -19.64 5.30 25.43
CA PRO A 577 -18.73 4.90 26.49
C PRO A 577 -18.82 5.94 27.60
N ASP A 578 -18.89 5.49 28.85
CA ASP A 578 -18.87 6.34 30.05
C ASP A 578 -20.04 7.33 30.21
N ILE A 579 -21.03 7.31 29.31
CA ILE A 579 -22.27 8.09 29.43
C ILE A 579 -23.46 7.13 29.40
N ASN A 580 -24.14 6.98 30.54
CA ASN A 580 -25.29 6.07 30.68
C ASN A 580 -26.58 6.64 30.05
N HIS A 581 -26.52 7.07 28.79
CA HIS A 581 -27.63 7.60 28.03
C HIS A 581 -27.47 7.29 26.53
N GLN A 582 -28.56 6.94 25.84
CA GLN A 582 -28.51 6.58 24.41
C GLN A 582 -28.39 7.79 23.48
N ALA A 583 -28.92 8.94 23.89
CA ALA A 583 -28.81 10.23 23.20
C ALA A 583 -28.47 11.38 24.17
N PRO A 584 -27.26 11.44 24.75
CA PRO A 584 -26.87 12.50 25.69
C PRO A 584 -26.87 13.89 25.04
N LEU A 585 -26.85 14.94 25.87
CA LEU A 585 -26.69 16.32 25.38
C LEU A 585 -25.38 16.43 24.57
N TYR A 586 -25.45 17.10 23.43
CA TYR A 586 -24.30 17.26 22.54
C TYR A 586 -23.13 17.97 23.24
N SER A 587 -23.43 18.93 24.13
CA SER A 587 -22.42 19.57 24.99
C SER A 587 -21.71 18.57 25.91
N THR A 588 -22.43 17.61 26.50
CA THR A 588 -21.84 16.55 27.34
C THR A 588 -20.93 15.64 26.51
N VAL A 589 -21.33 15.30 25.28
CA VAL A 589 -20.48 14.51 24.37
C VAL A 589 -19.20 15.26 24.03
N ARG A 590 -19.31 16.56 23.71
CA ARG A 590 -18.14 17.41 23.43
C ARG A 590 -17.19 17.48 24.62
N GLU A 591 -17.72 17.62 25.83
CA GLU A 591 -16.90 17.63 27.04
C GLU A 591 -16.20 16.28 27.26
N THR A 592 -16.91 15.17 27.02
CA THR A 592 -16.36 13.81 27.15
C THR A 592 -15.19 13.59 26.20
N TYR A 593 -15.26 14.10 24.96
CA TYR A 593 -14.19 14.00 23.98
C TYR A 593 -13.29 15.24 23.88
N ARG A 594 -13.31 16.14 24.87
CA ARG A 594 -12.58 17.42 24.83
C ARG A 594 -11.08 17.25 24.55
N GLU A 595 -10.45 16.26 25.20
CA GLU A 595 -9.03 15.98 25.01
C GLU A 595 -8.71 15.53 23.56
N LEU A 596 -9.62 14.78 22.93
CA LEU A 596 -9.47 14.39 21.52
C LEU A 596 -9.73 15.57 20.58
N LEU A 597 -10.78 16.37 20.85
CA LEU A 597 -11.16 17.54 20.06
C LEU A 597 -10.08 18.63 20.05
N HIS A 598 -9.24 18.73 21.08
CA HIS A 598 -8.14 19.70 21.12
C HIS A 598 -6.76 19.08 20.88
N GLY A 599 -6.58 17.79 21.17
CA GLY A 599 -5.24 17.15 21.22
C GLY A 599 -4.93 16.16 20.09
N CYS A 600 -5.93 15.57 19.44
CA CYS A 600 -5.72 14.53 18.41
C CYS A 600 -5.33 15.20 17.08
N ASN A 601 -4.04 15.38 16.79
CA ASN A 601 -3.60 15.98 15.52
C ASN A 601 -3.02 14.90 14.60
N PHE A 602 -3.62 14.73 13.42
CA PHE A 602 -3.22 13.68 12.47
C PHE A 602 -1.75 13.78 12.06
N GLU A 603 -1.28 14.97 11.67
CA GLU A 603 0.10 15.19 11.22
C GLU A 603 1.09 14.81 12.33
N LYS A 604 0.87 15.33 13.54
CA LYS A 604 1.73 15.07 14.70
C LYS A 604 1.72 13.61 15.13
N GLU A 605 0.56 12.96 15.16
CA GLU A 605 0.46 11.55 15.57
C GLU A 605 1.07 10.61 14.51
N CYS A 606 1.01 10.99 13.24
CA CYS A 606 1.53 10.22 12.11
C CYS A 606 2.99 10.53 11.75
N GLU A 607 3.64 11.47 12.43
CA GLU A 607 5.08 11.70 12.32
C GLU A 607 5.88 10.46 12.75
N PRO A 608 6.85 9.98 11.93
CA PRO A 608 7.71 8.87 12.30
C PRO A 608 8.51 9.19 13.56
N SER A 609 8.69 8.19 14.43
CA SER A 609 9.54 8.31 15.60
C SER A 609 10.96 8.68 15.19
N ARG A 610 11.49 9.82 15.65
CA ARG A 610 12.90 10.20 15.40
C ARG A 610 13.80 9.10 15.98
N PRO A 611 14.81 8.60 15.24
CA PRO A 611 15.74 7.63 15.80
C PRO A 611 16.42 8.24 17.03
N ASN A 612 16.36 7.53 18.15
CA ASN A 612 17.01 7.92 19.40
C ASN A 612 18.51 8.20 19.12
N ARG A 613 18.92 9.47 19.21
CA ARG A 613 20.33 9.89 19.18
C ARG A 613 21.08 9.59 20.50
N ASN A 614 20.76 8.47 21.16
CA ASN A 614 21.36 8.09 22.44
C ASN A 614 22.07 6.71 22.36
N CYS A 615 22.84 6.49 21.30
CA CYS A 615 23.87 5.46 21.24
C CYS A 615 25.18 6.06 20.71
N GLU A 616 25.68 7.09 21.39
CA GLU A 616 27.10 7.43 21.42
C GLU A 616 27.44 7.81 22.86
N LEU A 617 28.01 6.85 23.59
CA LEU A 617 29.05 7.03 24.60
C LEU A 617 29.75 5.69 24.83
#